data_AF-A0A9C9GDC3-F1
#
_entry.id   AF-A0A9C9GDC3-F1
#
_cell.length_a   1.000
_cell.length_b   1.000
_cell.length_c   1.000
_cell.angle_alpha   90.00
_cell.angle_beta   90.00
_cell.angle_gamma   90.00
#
_symmetry.space_group_name_H-M   'P 1'
#
loop_
_entity.id
_entity.type
_entity.pdbx_description
1 polymer ?
#
loop_
_entity_poly.entity_id
_entity_poly.type
_entity_poly.pdbx_seq_one_letter_code
_entity_poly.pdbx_strand_id
1 'polypeptide(L)'
;MSTESETKRAVRHLETTARMKELLPGFFARPTEKEERPVAWCMVGVPPELLKAFELEWEWPENFGTLCASKLIAPRFIEIAEREGYSADICSYVNNTLGYCRQFLEEDGSPDLGKVRGMRKPSFLLGSGVTCEPRYKWFQTVATRYFQVPIHSTDPLAPPWDQDTADPRIEEHYLEQLRRDLQGQVAFLEGQTGKKLDTERLKSIMKYSQEALWYWHQVLQLRKAVPSPMGSTDYFMAIIPQMYMLGEPEAVNFYRQMYDEVKERVEKRISVTDQEKYRLVWFGLPPWFNLGMFNYLESLGAVVVYESIYNMGDWVDLDLANPLEALVQRTWKKAVIANQRGAETRPETCELSAVGNFTGSNLLEELVEDFKLDGAVLHQTRSCRALSFGHI
;
A
#
# COMPACT_ATOMS: atom_id res chain seq x y z
N MET A 1 0.11 -3.45 30.12
CA MET A 1 -0.73 -2.58 29.26
C MET A 1 -2.00 -3.34 28.92
N SER A 2 -3.15 -2.67 28.80
CA SER A 2 -4.41 -3.31 28.37
C SER A 2 -4.20 -4.03 27.04
N THR A 3 -4.70 -5.27 26.92
CA THR A 3 -4.71 -6.05 25.68
C THR A 3 -5.97 -5.82 24.86
N GLU A 4 -6.79 -4.84 25.22
CA GLU A 4 -8.05 -4.50 24.56
C GLU A 4 -8.07 -3.01 24.18
N SER A 5 -8.56 -2.73 22.96
CA SER A 5 -8.78 -1.37 22.47
C SER A 5 -9.94 -0.73 23.22
N GLU A 6 -9.80 0.54 23.62
CA GLU A 6 -10.89 1.32 24.25
C GLU A 6 -12.04 1.64 23.29
N THR A 7 -11.82 1.46 21.99
CA THR A 7 -12.83 1.68 20.95
C THR A 7 -13.55 0.40 20.54
N LYS A 8 -14.82 0.55 20.14
CA LYS A 8 -15.58 -0.53 19.51
C LYS A 8 -14.90 -0.98 18.22
N ARG A 9 -15.10 -2.25 17.84
CA ARG A 9 -14.63 -2.78 16.56
C ARG A 9 -15.19 -1.97 15.38
N ALA A 10 -14.35 -1.69 14.39
CA ALA A 10 -14.72 -0.98 13.17
C ALA A 10 -15.91 -1.67 12.46
N VAL A 11 -16.91 -0.88 12.06
CA VAL A 11 -18.09 -1.33 11.33
C VAL A 11 -17.79 -1.30 9.83
N ARG A 12 -18.19 -2.37 9.14
CA ARG A 12 -18.15 -2.46 7.67
C ARG A 12 -19.54 -2.22 7.15
N HIS A 13 -19.67 -1.35 6.15
CA HIS A 13 -20.96 -0.97 5.60
C HIS A 13 -21.28 -1.71 4.29
N LEU A 14 -20.27 -2.38 3.72
CA LEU A 14 -20.41 -3.17 2.51
C LEU A 14 -20.39 -4.66 2.81
N GLU A 15 -21.29 -5.41 2.19
CA GLU A 15 -21.29 -6.87 2.21
C GLU A 15 -20.02 -7.43 1.57
N THR A 16 -19.53 -6.80 0.50
CA THR A 16 -18.32 -7.21 -0.21
C THR A 16 -17.09 -7.20 0.71
N THR A 17 -16.92 -6.17 1.54
CA THR A 17 -15.80 -6.10 2.50
C THR A 17 -16.05 -6.97 3.74
N ALA A 18 -17.31 -7.18 4.14
CA ALA A 18 -17.67 -8.09 5.22
C ALA A 18 -17.27 -9.54 4.89
N ARG A 19 -17.55 -9.96 3.64
CA ARG A 19 -17.32 -11.32 3.13
C ARG A 19 -15.96 -11.51 2.44
N MET A 20 -15.05 -10.53 2.57
CA MET A 20 -13.76 -10.56 1.91
C MET A 20 -12.96 -11.85 2.13
N LYS A 21 -13.04 -12.47 3.31
CA LYS A 21 -12.37 -13.75 3.60
C LYS A 21 -12.89 -14.92 2.77
N GLU A 22 -14.17 -14.88 2.38
CA GLU A 22 -14.82 -15.88 1.54
C GLU A 22 -14.50 -15.64 0.07
N LEU A 23 -14.45 -14.36 -0.33
CA LEU A 23 -14.26 -13.94 -1.72
C LEU A 23 -12.79 -14.03 -2.16
N LEU A 24 -11.84 -13.93 -1.22
CA LEU A 24 -10.42 -13.76 -1.52
C LEU A 24 -9.54 -14.76 -0.77
N PRO A 25 -9.41 -16.00 -1.28
CA PRO A 25 -8.57 -16.99 -0.64
C PRO A 25 -7.07 -16.62 -0.67
N GLY A 26 -6.55 -15.88 -1.64
CA GLY A 26 -5.09 -15.65 -1.77
C GLY A 26 -4.43 -15.05 -0.51
N PHE A 27 -4.86 -13.87 -0.06
CA PHE A 27 -4.32 -13.24 1.14
C PHE A 27 -4.79 -13.91 2.44
N PHE A 28 -6.07 -14.30 2.51
CA PHE A 28 -6.69 -14.80 3.75
C PHE A 28 -6.48 -16.30 4.00
N ALA A 29 -6.20 -17.06 2.95
CA ALA A 29 -5.88 -18.48 2.98
C ALA A 29 -4.40 -18.72 2.66
N ARG A 30 -3.49 -17.89 3.17
CA ARG A 30 -2.08 -18.25 3.26
C ARG A 30 -1.85 -19.24 4.42
N PRO A 31 -1.84 -20.55 4.14
CA PRO A 31 -0.84 -21.42 4.72
C PRO A 31 -0.10 -22.13 3.58
N THR A 32 1.17 -21.79 3.38
CA THR A 32 2.08 -22.70 2.67
C THR A 32 3.04 -23.30 3.68
N GLU A 33 2.59 -24.40 4.31
CA GLU A 33 3.42 -25.36 5.06
C GLU A 33 4.44 -26.09 4.17
N LYS A 34 4.44 -25.81 2.86
CA LYS A 34 5.50 -26.26 1.96
C LYS A 34 6.70 -25.34 2.10
N GLU A 35 7.50 -25.58 3.13
CA GLU A 35 8.76 -24.89 3.42
C GLU A 35 9.72 -24.84 2.22
N GLU A 36 9.53 -25.70 1.22
CA GLU A 36 10.41 -25.89 0.07
C GLU A 36 10.44 -24.73 -0.95
N ARG A 37 9.41 -23.86 -1.01
CA ARG A 37 9.41 -22.73 -1.97
C ARG A 37 10.11 -21.50 -1.40
N PRO A 38 11.07 -20.89 -2.12
CA PRO A 38 11.72 -19.67 -1.65
C PRO A 38 10.69 -18.55 -1.46
N VAL A 39 10.84 -17.79 -0.38
CA VAL A 39 9.96 -16.66 -0.06
C VAL A 39 10.74 -15.36 -0.14
N ALA A 40 10.21 -14.40 -0.89
CA ALA A 40 10.76 -13.05 -0.97
C ALA A 40 10.14 -12.17 0.11
N TRP A 41 10.93 -11.38 0.83
CA TRP A 41 10.35 -10.23 1.52
C TRP A 41 10.36 -9.04 0.57
N CYS A 42 9.20 -8.42 0.38
CA CYS A 42 8.99 -7.36 -0.58
C CYS A 42 8.48 -6.10 0.11
N MET A 43 8.95 -4.97 -0.37
CA MET A 43 8.47 -3.66 0.01
C MET A 43 7.32 -3.20 -0.89
N VAL A 44 6.42 -2.38 -0.35
CA VAL A 44 5.47 -1.61 -1.17
C VAL A 44 6.22 -0.83 -2.26
N GLY A 45 5.72 -0.85 -3.49
CA GLY A 45 6.37 -0.25 -4.66
C GLY A 45 7.06 -1.28 -5.57
N VAL A 46 7.33 -2.49 -5.07
CA VAL A 46 7.66 -3.64 -5.94
C VAL A 46 6.38 -4.09 -6.66
N PRO A 47 6.33 -4.17 -8.00
CA PRO A 47 5.12 -4.52 -8.72
C PRO A 47 4.65 -5.96 -8.42
N PRO A 48 3.44 -6.17 -7.84
CA PRO A 48 2.93 -7.51 -7.58
C PRO A 48 2.80 -8.37 -8.85
N GLU A 49 2.56 -7.75 -10.00
CA GLU A 49 2.49 -8.44 -11.29
C GLU A 49 3.80 -9.12 -11.64
N LEU A 50 4.93 -8.48 -11.33
CA LEU A 50 6.25 -9.05 -11.58
C LEU A 50 6.48 -10.24 -10.65
N LEU A 51 6.12 -10.13 -9.38
CA LEU A 51 6.21 -11.24 -8.41
C LEU A 51 5.39 -12.45 -8.86
N LYS A 52 4.17 -12.22 -9.38
CA LYS A 52 3.30 -13.27 -9.94
C LYS A 52 3.84 -13.87 -11.24
N ALA A 53 4.47 -13.05 -12.09
CA ALA A 53 5.08 -13.52 -13.33
C ALA A 53 6.22 -14.51 -13.06
N PHE A 54 7.00 -14.27 -11.99
CA PHE A 54 8.04 -15.20 -11.51
C PHE A 54 7.52 -16.33 -10.60
N GLU A 55 6.20 -16.37 -10.33
CA GLU A 55 5.56 -17.36 -9.45
C GLU A 55 6.16 -17.39 -8.03
N LEU A 56 6.52 -16.22 -7.50
CA LEU A 56 7.11 -16.10 -6.18
C LEU A 56 6.06 -16.27 -5.08
N GLU A 57 6.50 -16.78 -3.93
CA GLU A 57 5.82 -16.55 -2.67
C GLU A 57 6.45 -15.32 -2.01
N TRP A 58 5.64 -14.41 -1.45
CA TRP A 58 6.18 -13.21 -0.83
C TRP A 58 5.44 -12.75 0.42
N GLU A 59 6.19 -12.08 1.29
CA GLU A 59 5.70 -11.44 2.51
C GLU A 59 6.06 -9.95 2.50
N TRP A 60 5.18 -9.12 3.06
CA TRP A 60 5.36 -7.66 3.09
C TRP A 60 5.57 -7.25 4.55
N PRO A 61 6.81 -6.94 4.95
CA PRO A 61 7.10 -6.54 6.32
C PRO A 61 6.28 -5.33 6.80
N GLU A 62 5.94 -4.37 5.92
CA GLU A 62 5.02 -3.28 6.27
C GLU A 62 3.65 -3.79 6.74
N ASN A 63 3.07 -4.71 5.97
CA ASN A 63 1.74 -5.26 6.25
C ASN A 63 1.77 -6.25 7.41
N PHE A 64 2.88 -6.96 7.61
CA PHE A 64 3.08 -7.72 8.83
C PHE A 64 3.08 -6.79 10.05
N GLY A 65 3.72 -5.61 9.94
CA GLY A 65 3.63 -4.54 10.93
C GLY A 65 2.19 -4.08 11.21
N THR A 66 1.36 -3.90 10.17
CA THR A 66 -0.07 -3.55 10.36
C THR A 66 -0.84 -4.66 11.06
N LEU A 67 -0.57 -5.92 10.71
CA LEU A 67 -1.20 -7.07 11.34
C LEU A 67 -0.81 -7.18 12.81
N CYS A 68 0.49 -7.06 13.14
CA CYS A 68 0.99 -7.01 14.51
C CYS A 68 0.35 -5.86 15.30
N ALA A 69 0.21 -4.67 14.70
CA ALA A 69 -0.43 -3.53 15.34
C ALA A 69 -1.92 -3.79 15.62
N SER A 70 -2.66 -4.34 14.65
CA SER A 70 -4.10 -4.66 14.80
C SER A 70 -4.41 -5.72 15.86
N LYS A 71 -3.39 -6.48 16.27
CA LYS A 71 -3.46 -7.53 17.29
C LYS A 71 -2.71 -7.17 18.58
N LEU A 72 -2.21 -5.93 18.68
CA LEU A 72 -1.46 -5.43 19.83
C LEU A 72 -0.19 -6.25 20.15
N ILE A 73 0.41 -6.86 19.13
CA ILE A 73 1.67 -7.63 19.22
C ILE A 73 2.87 -6.73 18.94
N ALA A 74 2.70 -5.68 18.14
CA ALA A 74 3.79 -4.80 17.71
C ALA A 74 4.70 -4.26 18.84
N PRO A 75 4.18 -3.86 20.04
CA PRO A 75 5.02 -3.40 21.14
C PRO A 75 6.12 -4.40 21.54
N ARG A 76 5.84 -5.71 21.52
CA ARG A 76 6.82 -6.77 21.82
C ARG A 76 8.06 -6.63 20.96
N PHE A 77 7.88 -6.52 19.65
CA PHE A 77 8.99 -6.46 18.71
C PHE A 77 9.67 -5.10 18.71
N ILE A 78 8.92 -4.02 18.88
CA ILE A 78 9.49 -2.68 19.01
C ILE A 78 10.45 -2.61 20.20
N GLU A 79 10.05 -3.14 21.37
CA GLU A 79 10.92 -3.20 22.56
C GLU A 79 12.20 -4.04 22.34
N ILE A 80 12.11 -5.13 21.57
CA ILE A 80 13.29 -5.95 21.23
C ILE A 80 14.26 -5.13 20.37
N ALA A 81 13.76 -4.43 19.34
CA ALA A 81 14.60 -3.58 18.49
C ALA A 81 15.26 -2.44 19.29
N GLU A 82 14.52 -1.80 20.20
CA GLU A 82 15.07 -0.74 21.06
C GLU A 82 16.18 -1.26 21.97
N ARG A 83 16.06 -2.49 22.51
CA ARG A 83 17.13 -3.14 23.29
C ARG A 83 18.36 -3.50 22.46
N GLU A 84 18.20 -3.75 21.16
CA GLU A 84 19.32 -3.90 20.23
C GLU A 84 20.00 -2.57 19.87
N GLY A 85 19.42 -1.43 20.29
CA GLY A 85 19.98 -0.10 20.10
C GLY A 85 19.38 0.69 18.93
N TYR A 86 18.29 0.21 18.31
CA TYR A 86 17.57 1.02 17.32
C TYR A 86 16.76 2.12 18.03
N SER A 87 16.78 3.33 17.46
CA SER A 87 16.06 4.46 18.06
C SER A 87 14.54 4.26 18.01
N ALA A 88 13.85 4.66 19.08
CA ALA A 88 12.38 4.73 19.12
C ALA A 88 11.79 5.74 18.12
N ASP A 89 12.63 6.64 17.56
CA ASP A 89 12.20 7.68 16.62
C ASP A 89 12.22 7.22 15.15
N ILE A 90 12.62 5.99 14.85
CA ILE A 90 12.48 5.42 13.50
C ILE A 90 11.10 4.77 13.32
N CYS A 91 10.77 4.44 12.07
CA CYS A 91 9.46 3.89 11.72
C CYS A 91 9.09 2.65 12.54
N SER A 92 7.88 2.61 13.10
CA SER A 92 7.41 1.48 13.92
C SER A 92 7.31 0.19 13.12
N TYR A 93 7.10 0.23 11.79
CA TYR A 93 7.20 -0.97 10.95
C TYR A 93 8.64 -1.50 10.89
N VAL A 94 9.62 -0.60 10.81
CA VAL A 94 11.05 -0.98 10.83
C VAL A 94 11.36 -1.63 12.18
N ASN A 95 11.09 -0.95 13.30
CA ASN A 95 11.36 -1.51 14.63
C ASN A 95 10.61 -2.84 14.87
N ASN A 96 9.34 -2.93 14.47
CA ASN A 96 8.58 -4.18 14.52
C ASN A 96 9.27 -5.31 13.75
N THR A 97 9.75 -5.04 12.53
CA THR A 97 10.39 -6.07 11.72
C THR A 97 11.80 -6.41 12.20
N LEU A 98 12.60 -5.45 12.65
CA LEU A 98 13.94 -5.73 13.18
C LEU A 98 13.85 -6.55 14.47
N GLY A 99 12.94 -6.20 15.37
CA GLY A 99 12.69 -6.99 16.57
C GLY A 99 12.14 -8.39 16.27
N TYR A 100 11.27 -8.50 15.25
CA TYR A 100 10.84 -9.81 14.74
C TYR A 100 12.01 -10.64 14.24
N CYS A 101 12.92 -10.06 13.45
CA CYS A 101 14.11 -10.76 12.94
C CYS A 101 15.04 -11.21 14.06
N ARG A 102 15.23 -10.38 15.10
CA ARG A 102 16.04 -10.74 16.26
C ARG A 102 15.47 -11.95 16.97
N GLN A 103 14.19 -11.89 17.30
CA GLN A 103 13.53 -12.97 17.99
C GLN A 103 13.49 -14.25 17.14
N PHE A 104 13.34 -14.11 15.81
CA PHE A 104 13.43 -15.23 14.88
C PHE A 104 14.76 -15.98 15.02
N LEU A 105 15.88 -15.26 15.13
CA LEU A 105 17.20 -15.89 15.31
C LEU A 105 17.37 -16.54 16.69
N GLU A 106 16.84 -15.91 17.74
CA GLU A 106 16.91 -16.44 19.10
C GLU A 106 16.09 -17.73 19.27
N GLU A 107 14.99 -17.86 18.53
CA GLU A 107 14.10 -19.04 18.54
C GLU A 107 14.40 -20.04 17.42
N ASP A 108 15.39 -19.77 16.54
CA ASP A 108 15.70 -20.53 15.33
C ASP A 108 14.47 -20.81 14.45
N GLY A 109 13.59 -19.81 14.31
CA GLY A 109 12.33 -19.98 13.62
C GLY A 109 11.35 -18.82 13.79
N SER A 110 10.23 -18.88 13.07
CA SER A 110 9.16 -17.91 13.22
C SER A 110 8.58 -18.00 14.64
N PRO A 111 8.58 -16.91 15.42
CA PRO A 111 8.05 -16.96 16.78
C PRO A 111 6.55 -17.24 16.80
N ASP A 112 6.07 -17.83 17.90
CA ASP A 112 4.63 -18.03 18.13
C ASP A 112 3.96 -16.69 18.50
N LEU A 113 2.98 -16.30 17.66
CA LEU A 113 2.20 -15.08 17.78
C LEU A 113 0.71 -15.37 18.00
N GLY A 114 0.37 -16.61 18.38
CA GLY A 114 -0.97 -17.08 18.64
C GLY A 114 -1.85 -17.07 17.39
N LYS A 115 -2.74 -16.08 17.29
CA LYS A 115 -3.70 -15.97 16.17
C LYS A 115 -3.12 -15.31 14.91
N VAL A 116 -1.88 -14.84 14.98
CA VAL A 116 -1.16 -14.25 13.85
C VAL A 116 -0.12 -15.24 13.37
N ARG A 117 -0.06 -15.46 12.06
CA ARG A 117 1.05 -16.20 11.45
C ARG A 117 2.28 -15.29 11.39
N GLY A 118 3.42 -15.76 11.88
CA GLY A 118 4.70 -15.09 11.67
C GLY A 118 5.21 -15.24 10.23
N MET A 119 6.09 -14.32 9.82
CA MET A 119 6.71 -14.36 8.49
C MET A 119 7.76 -15.47 8.39
N ARG A 120 7.81 -16.18 7.25
CA ARG A 120 8.88 -17.15 6.96
C ARG A 120 10.23 -16.45 6.76
N LYS A 121 11.34 -17.16 7.01
CA LYS A 121 12.70 -16.69 6.70
C LYS A 121 12.79 -16.38 5.19
N PRO A 122 13.22 -15.17 4.80
CA PRO A 122 13.35 -14.82 3.38
C PRO A 122 14.50 -15.59 2.73
N SER A 123 14.36 -15.90 1.43
CA SER A 123 15.46 -16.36 0.58
C SER A 123 16.21 -15.18 -0.05
N PHE A 124 15.51 -14.07 -0.27
CA PHE A 124 16.08 -12.79 -0.73
C PHE A 124 15.12 -11.65 -0.41
N LEU A 125 15.60 -10.41 -0.54
CA LEU A 125 14.86 -9.19 -0.22
C LEU A 125 14.70 -8.31 -1.48
N LEU A 126 13.48 -7.81 -1.71
CA LEU A 126 13.15 -6.84 -2.75
C LEU A 126 12.74 -5.51 -2.10
N GLY A 127 13.70 -4.61 -1.98
CA GLY A 127 13.51 -3.27 -1.43
C GLY A 127 12.95 -2.30 -2.46
N SER A 128 12.36 -1.22 -1.95
CA SER A 128 11.89 -0.08 -2.74
C SER A 128 12.16 1.20 -1.97
N GLY A 129 12.87 2.13 -2.61
CA GLY A 129 13.18 3.46 -2.09
C GLY A 129 11.97 4.39 -1.98
N VAL A 130 10.86 4.04 -2.62
CA VAL A 130 9.64 4.84 -2.68
C VAL A 130 9.17 5.28 -1.29
N THR A 131 8.82 6.56 -1.16
CA THR A 131 8.21 7.23 0.00
C THR A 131 9.15 7.69 1.10
N CYS A 132 10.19 6.93 1.48
CA CYS A 132 11.06 7.35 2.59
C CYS A 132 12.44 6.67 2.68
N GLU A 133 13.42 7.44 3.15
CA GLU A 133 14.81 7.00 3.35
C GLU A 133 14.99 5.74 4.22
N PRO A 134 14.26 5.53 5.34
CA PRO A 134 14.45 4.35 6.18
C PRO A 134 14.26 3.02 5.45
N ARG A 135 13.56 3.01 4.31
CA ARG A 135 13.33 1.79 3.51
C ARG A 135 14.62 1.22 2.94
N TYR A 136 15.55 2.08 2.52
CA TYR A 136 16.87 1.64 2.05
C TYR A 136 17.64 0.91 3.14
N LYS A 137 17.68 1.50 4.35
CA LYS A 137 18.42 0.94 5.48
C LYS A 137 17.74 -0.28 6.08
N TRP A 138 16.41 -0.36 6.00
CA TRP A 138 15.66 -1.47 6.57
C TRP A 138 16.09 -2.81 5.97
N PHE A 139 15.98 -3.00 4.66
CA PHE A 139 16.34 -4.30 4.07
C PHE A 139 17.85 -4.53 4.04
N GLN A 140 18.68 -3.47 3.94
CA GLN A 140 20.14 -3.61 4.13
C GLN A 140 20.47 -4.16 5.52
N THR A 141 19.75 -3.71 6.55
CA THR A 141 19.92 -4.18 7.92
C THR A 141 19.45 -5.63 8.07
N VAL A 142 18.27 -5.98 7.53
CA VAL A 142 17.77 -7.38 7.51
C VAL A 142 18.78 -8.31 6.84
N ALA A 143 19.28 -7.94 5.65
CA ALA A 143 20.26 -8.74 4.92
C ALA A 143 21.58 -8.87 5.68
N THR A 144 22.13 -7.80 6.23
CA THR A 144 23.50 -7.83 6.80
C THR A 144 23.54 -8.31 8.24
N ARG A 145 22.56 -7.95 9.07
CA ARG A 145 22.57 -8.23 10.52
C ARG A 145 21.84 -9.50 10.91
N TYR A 146 20.83 -9.93 10.12
CA TYR A 146 19.95 -11.03 10.55
C TYR A 146 20.04 -12.28 9.68
N PHE A 147 19.78 -12.18 8.37
CA PHE A 147 19.58 -13.38 7.54
C PHE A 147 20.68 -13.67 6.52
N GLN A 148 21.56 -12.72 6.21
CA GLN A 148 22.65 -12.87 5.23
C GLN A 148 22.16 -13.36 3.87
N VAL A 149 21.07 -12.76 3.39
CA VAL A 149 20.43 -13.09 2.10
C VAL A 149 20.64 -11.98 1.06
N PRO A 150 20.58 -12.32 -0.25
CA PRO A 150 20.66 -11.34 -1.32
C PRO A 150 19.58 -10.26 -1.21
N ILE A 151 19.93 -9.03 -1.57
CA ILE A 151 19.02 -7.88 -1.60
C ILE A 151 19.16 -7.16 -2.94
N HIS A 152 18.02 -6.76 -3.50
CA HIS A 152 17.94 -5.79 -4.58
C HIS A 152 16.97 -4.69 -4.16
N SER A 153 17.36 -3.43 -4.36
CA SER A 153 16.48 -2.28 -4.07
C SER A 153 16.21 -1.51 -5.35
N THR A 154 14.94 -1.28 -5.61
CA THR A 154 14.48 -0.41 -6.70
C THR A 154 14.32 1.01 -6.20
N ASP A 155 14.60 1.97 -7.07
CA ASP A 155 14.43 3.39 -6.79
C ASP A 155 13.72 4.07 -7.98
N PRO A 156 12.39 3.90 -8.08
CA PRO A 156 11.65 4.53 -9.15
C PRO A 156 11.54 6.03 -8.82
N LEU A 157 12.42 6.81 -9.44
CA LEU A 157 12.48 8.26 -9.27
C LEU A 157 11.43 8.98 -10.11
N ALA A 158 11.06 10.17 -9.63
CA ALA A 158 10.21 11.13 -10.30
C ALA A 158 10.88 12.52 -10.33
N PRO A 159 10.51 13.39 -11.29
CA PRO A 159 10.96 14.77 -11.31
C PRO A 159 10.50 15.54 -10.07
N PRO A 160 11.34 16.42 -9.50
CA PRO A 160 10.90 17.41 -8.51
C PRO A 160 9.70 18.22 -8.99
N TRP A 161 8.95 18.77 -8.04
CA TRP A 161 7.70 19.50 -8.31
C TRP A 161 7.87 20.72 -9.23
N ASP A 162 9.06 21.33 -9.25
CA ASP A 162 9.36 22.55 -10.02
C ASP A 162 9.87 22.27 -11.44
N GLN A 163 9.97 20.98 -11.81
CA GLN A 163 10.37 20.58 -13.16
C GLN A 163 9.16 20.47 -14.09
N ASP A 164 9.36 20.91 -15.33
CA ASP A 164 8.37 20.76 -16.40
C ASP A 164 8.34 19.31 -16.89
N THR A 165 7.31 18.57 -16.47
CA THR A 165 7.07 17.18 -16.88
C THR A 165 6.69 17.03 -18.35
N ALA A 166 6.36 18.12 -19.06
CA ALA A 166 6.10 18.12 -20.50
C ALA A 166 7.37 18.34 -21.34
N ASP A 167 8.53 18.65 -20.74
CA ASP A 167 9.80 18.72 -21.47
C ASP A 167 10.25 17.31 -21.89
N PRO A 168 10.39 17.03 -23.21
CA PRO A 168 10.79 15.71 -23.69
C PRO A 168 12.13 15.22 -23.15
N ARG A 169 13.03 16.13 -22.75
CA ARG A 169 14.34 15.78 -22.18
C ARG A 169 14.19 15.26 -20.75
N ILE A 170 13.27 15.85 -19.98
CA ILE A 170 12.95 15.40 -18.62
C ILE A 170 12.23 14.06 -18.71
N GLU A 171 11.22 13.96 -19.56
CA GLU A 171 10.50 12.71 -19.80
C GLU A 171 11.44 11.55 -20.17
N GLU A 172 12.29 11.73 -21.19
CA GLU A 172 13.16 10.64 -21.64
C GLU A 172 14.21 10.26 -20.57
N HIS A 173 14.73 11.23 -19.80
CA HIS A 173 15.66 10.96 -18.71
C HIS A 173 15.05 10.03 -17.65
N TYR A 174 13.84 10.34 -17.17
CA TYR A 174 13.18 9.53 -16.16
C TYR A 174 12.68 8.19 -16.72
N LEU A 175 12.16 8.16 -17.95
CA LEU A 175 11.80 6.90 -18.60
C LEU A 175 13.01 5.96 -18.76
N GLU A 176 14.17 6.47 -19.18
CA GLU A 176 15.39 5.67 -19.26
C GLU A 176 15.82 5.13 -17.89
N GLN A 177 15.78 5.97 -16.84
CA GLN A 177 16.11 5.54 -15.48
C GLN A 177 15.15 4.44 -14.97
N LEU A 178 13.84 4.64 -15.16
CA LEU A 178 12.82 3.66 -14.76
C LEU A 178 12.97 2.33 -15.51
N ARG A 179 13.32 2.37 -16.81
CA ARG A 179 13.63 1.15 -17.59
C ARG A 179 14.84 0.42 -17.01
N ARG A 180 15.92 1.12 -16.69
CA ARG A 180 17.14 0.53 -16.12
C ARG A 180 16.89 -0.08 -14.74
N ASP A 181 16.12 0.61 -13.89
CA ASP A 181 15.73 0.13 -12.56
C ASP A 181 14.91 -1.18 -12.66
N LEU A 182 13.87 -1.17 -13.52
CA LEU A 182 13.04 -2.37 -13.76
C LEU A 182 13.85 -3.52 -14.36
N GLN A 183 14.75 -3.24 -15.31
CA GLN A 183 15.65 -4.25 -15.88
C GLN A 183 16.59 -4.85 -14.83
N GLY A 184 17.12 -4.02 -13.91
CA GLY A 184 17.92 -4.46 -12.78
C GLY A 184 17.15 -5.41 -11.86
N GLN A 185 15.89 -5.07 -11.56
CA GLN A 185 15.02 -5.93 -10.75
C GLN A 185 14.70 -7.26 -11.45
N VAL A 186 14.40 -7.23 -12.75
CA VAL A 186 14.19 -8.44 -13.55
C VAL A 186 15.44 -9.31 -13.53
N ALA A 187 16.62 -8.75 -13.83
CA ALA A 187 17.87 -9.51 -13.84
C ALA A 187 18.19 -10.14 -12.48
N PHE A 188 17.93 -9.43 -11.39
CA PHE A 188 18.07 -9.98 -10.04
C PHE A 188 17.11 -11.15 -9.82
N LEU A 189 15.83 -11.00 -10.15
CA LEU A 189 14.83 -12.06 -10.02
C LEU A 189 15.17 -13.30 -10.86
N GLU A 190 15.64 -13.11 -12.10
CA GLU A 190 16.12 -14.21 -12.93
C GLU A 190 17.31 -14.94 -12.29
N GLY A 191 18.23 -14.19 -11.66
CA GLY A 191 19.36 -14.75 -10.93
C GLY A 191 18.97 -15.51 -9.66
N GLN A 192 17.95 -15.04 -8.92
CA GLN A 192 17.47 -15.70 -7.71
C GLN A 192 16.58 -16.92 -7.99
N THR A 193 15.82 -16.89 -9.08
CA THR A 193 14.84 -17.94 -9.41
C THR A 193 15.35 -18.96 -10.42
N GLY A 194 16.39 -18.63 -11.19
CA GLY A 194 16.85 -19.43 -12.32
C GLY A 194 15.87 -19.47 -13.50
N LYS A 195 14.78 -18.68 -13.46
CA LYS A 195 13.77 -18.59 -14.51
C LYS A 195 13.94 -17.28 -15.29
N LYS A 196 13.75 -17.31 -16.60
CA LYS A 196 13.62 -16.08 -17.41
C LYS A 196 12.21 -15.51 -17.27
N LEU A 197 12.07 -14.19 -17.37
CA LEU A 197 10.76 -13.56 -17.36
C LEU A 197 9.93 -14.00 -18.57
N ASP A 198 8.75 -14.59 -18.33
CA ASP A 198 7.74 -14.82 -19.36
C ASP A 198 6.92 -13.54 -19.56
N THR A 199 7.18 -12.84 -20.66
CA THR A 199 6.52 -11.57 -20.99
C THR A 199 5.04 -11.75 -21.35
N GLU A 200 4.65 -12.86 -21.98
CA GLU A 200 3.24 -13.11 -22.30
C GLU A 200 2.44 -13.42 -21.04
N ARG A 201 3.05 -14.15 -20.10
CA ARG A 201 2.49 -14.31 -18.76
C ARG A 201 2.35 -12.97 -18.05
N LEU A 202 3.39 -12.14 -18.00
CA LEU A 202 3.30 -10.80 -17.37
C LEU A 202 2.19 -9.96 -18.01
N LYS A 203 2.07 -9.97 -19.33
CA LYS A 203 1.00 -9.28 -20.07
C LYS A 203 -0.39 -9.75 -19.67
N SER A 204 -0.61 -11.05 -19.51
CA SER A 204 -1.91 -11.58 -19.06
C SER A 204 -2.24 -11.19 -17.62
N ILE A 205 -1.25 -11.21 -16.72
CA ILE A 205 -1.40 -10.74 -15.33
C ILE A 205 -1.75 -9.24 -15.33
N MET A 206 -1.05 -8.43 -16.11
CA MET A 206 -1.32 -6.98 -16.18
C MET A 206 -2.71 -6.63 -16.73
N LYS A 207 -3.33 -7.49 -17.56
CA LYS A 207 -4.72 -7.29 -17.97
C LYS A 207 -5.67 -7.33 -16.78
N TYR A 208 -5.53 -8.33 -15.91
CA TYR A 208 -6.29 -8.41 -14.66
C TYR A 208 -5.99 -7.23 -13.75
N SER A 209 -4.73 -6.77 -13.68
CA SER A 209 -4.38 -5.57 -12.91
C SER A 209 -5.09 -4.32 -13.40
N GLN A 210 -5.07 -4.06 -14.72
CA GLN A 210 -5.73 -2.90 -15.33
C GLN A 210 -7.23 -2.92 -15.05
N GLU A 211 -7.87 -4.08 -15.21
CA GLU A 211 -9.31 -4.24 -14.97
C GLU A 211 -9.67 -4.06 -13.49
N ALA A 212 -8.93 -4.69 -12.57
CA ALA A 212 -9.13 -4.56 -11.13
C ALA A 212 -8.98 -3.11 -10.66
N LEU A 213 -7.92 -2.43 -11.09
CA LEU A 213 -7.69 -1.02 -10.77
C LEU A 213 -8.72 -0.10 -11.41
N TRP A 214 -9.25 -0.44 -12.59
CA TRP A 214 -10.32 0.34 -13.20
C TRP A 214 -11.58 0.30 -12.33
N TYR A 215 -12.05 -0.89 -11.96
CA TYR A 215 -13.21 -1.04 -11.07
C TYR A 215 -12.97 -0.39 -9.70
N TRP A 216 -11.78 -0.55 -9.14
CA TRP A 216 -11.44 0.08 -7.88
C TRP A 216 -11.47 1.61 -7.95
N HIS A 217 -10.92 2.19 -9.01
CA HIS A 217 -11.03 3.62 -9.28
C HIS A 217 -12.49 4.05 -9.40
N GLN A 218 -13.34 3.31 -10.13
CA GLN A 218 -14.77 3.62 -10.24
C GLN A 218 -15.48 3.61 -8.87
N VAL A 219 -15.17 2.64 -8.00
CA VAL A 219 -15.67 2.61 -6.61
C VAL A 219 -15.29 3.89 -5.85
N LEU A 220 -14.03 4.32 -5.96
CA LEU A 220 -13.57 5.55 -5.32
C LEU A 220 -14.27 6.80 -5.89
N GLN A 221 -14.53 6.86 -7.19
CA GLN A 221 -15.26 7.96 -7.81
C GLN A 221 -16.72 8.05 -7.33
N LEU A 222 -17.37 6.90 -7.07
CA LEU A 222 -18.75 6.88 -6.54
C LEU A 222 -18.88 7.53 -5.15
N ARG A 223 -17.78 7.68 -4.41
CA ARG A 223 -17.77 8.38 -3.10
C ARG A 223 -17.96 9.90 -3.22
N LYS A 224 -17.94 10.47 -4.44
CA LYS A 224 -18.36 11.85 -4.70
C LYS A 224 -19.87 12.06 -4.49
N ALA A 225 -20.67 10.99 -4.50
CA ALA A 225 -22.11 11.06 -4.24
C ALA A 225 -22.42 11.60 -2.83
N VAL A 226 -23.56 12.31 -2.71
CA VAL A 226 -24.09 12.82 -1.43
C VAL A 226 -25.50 12.25 -1.22
N PRO A 227 -25.71 11.40 -0.20
CA PRO A 227 -24.72 10.97 0.79
C PRO A 227 -23.70 9.96 0.23
N SER A 228 -22.55 9.81 0.91
CA SER A 228 -21.49 8.86 0.56
C SER A 228 -21.96 7.42 0.76
N PRO A 229 -21.76 6.54 -0.24
CA PRO A 229 -22.15 5.13 -0.16
C PRO A 229 -21.19 4.28 0.67
N MET A 230 -19.98 4.77 0.95
CA MET A 230 -18.86 3.98 1.50
C MET A 230 -17.95 4.83 2.40
N GLY A 231 -17.54 4.27 3.54
CA GLY A 231 -16.68 4.91 4.54
C GLY A 231 -15.25 4.32 4.60
N SER A 232 -14.41 4.89 5.46
CA SER A 232 -12.98 4.51 5.54
C SER A 232 -12.72 3.08 6.00
N THR A 233 -13.56 2.51 6.86
CA THR A 233 -13.35 1.11 7.29
C THR A 233 -13.39 0.18 6.09
N ASP A 234 -14.37 0.37 5.20
CA ASP A 234 -14.48 -0.40 3.96
C ASP A 234 -13.31 -0.10 3.02
N TYR A 235 -12.87 1.16 2.94
CA TYR A 235 -11.70 1.55 2.14
C TYR A 235 -10.43 0.80 2.60
N PHE A 236 -10.08 0.85 3.89
CA PHE A 236 -8.89 0.19 4.42
C PHE A 236 -8.97 -1.34 4.38
N MET A 237 -10.17 -1.91 4.28
CA MET A 237 -10.30 -3.33 3.94
C MET A 237 -10.02 -3.56 2.45
N ALA A 238 -10.57 -2.72 1.58
CA ALA A 238 -10.45 -2.83 0.13
C ALA A 238 -9.07 -2.45 -0.44
N ILE A 239 -8.10 -1.99 0.35
CA ILE A 239 -6.70 -1.89 -0.10
C ILE A 239 -5.99 -3.24 -0.14
N ILE A 240 -6.45 -4.24 0.63
CA ILE A 240 -5.81 -5.56 0.72
C ILE A 240 -5.73 -6.24 -0.67
N PRO A 241 -6.81 -6.30 -1.47
CA PRO A 241 -6.76 -6.92 -2.79
C PRO A 241 -5.85 -6.13 -3.75
N GLN A 242 -5.85 -4.78 -3.68
CA GLN A 242 -4.95 -3.91 -4.45
C GLN A 242 -3.47 -4.22 -4.16
N MET A 243 -3.12 -4.55 -2.92
CA MET A 243 -1.72 -4.84 -2.55
C MET A 243 -1.28 -6.26 -2.90
N TYR A 244 -2.17 -7.25 -2.72
CA TYR A 244 -1.77 -8.66 -2.74
C TYR A 244 -2.24 -9.45 -3.94
N MET A 245 -3.38 -9.05 -4.48
CA MET A 245 -4.13 -9.84 -5.45
C MET A 245 -4.20 -9.13 -6.80
N LEU A 246 -3.55 -7.97 -6.92
CA LEU A 246 -3.44 -7.27 -8.19
C LEU A 246 -2.79 -8.15 -9.25
N GLY A 247 -3.49 -8.37 -10.36
CA GLY A 247 -3.10 -9.31 -11.41
C GLY A 247 -3.74 -10.69 -11.30
N GLU A 248 -4.67 -10.89 -10.35
CA GLU A 248 -5.50 -12.09 -10.21
C GLU A 248 -6.95 -11.82 -10.62
N PRO A 249 -7.65 -12.80 -11.23
CA PRO A 249 -9.07 -12.67 -11.56
C PRO A 249 -9.96 -12.52 -10.31
N GLU A 250 -9.54 -13.04 -9.16
CA GLU A 250 -10.23 -12.87 -7.87
C GLU A 250 -10.31 -11.40 -7.46
N ALA A 251 -9.24 -10.61 -7.67
CA ALA A 251 -9.26 -9.18 -7.40
C ALA A 251 -10.21 -8.44 -8.33
N VAL A 252 -10.24 -8.80 -9.62
CA VAL A 252 -11.21 -8.25 -10.59
C VAL A 252 -12.65 -8.55 -10.13
N ASN A 253 -12.93 -9.80 -9.78
CA ASN A 253 -14.25 -10.22 -9.32
C ASN A 253 -14.69 -9.45 -8.07
N PHE A 254 -13.78 -9.29 -7.11
CA PHE A 254 -14.04 -8.52 -5.89
C PHE A 254 -14.37 -7.05 -6.19
N TYR A 255 -13.52 -6.36 -6.95
CA TYR A 255 -13.75 -4.94 -7.23
C TYR A 255 -14.97 -4.70 -8.13
N ARG A 256 -15.30 -5.63 -9.02
CA ARG A 256 -16.54 -5.57 -9.80
C ARG A 256 -17.78 -5.72 -8.92
N GLN A 257 -17.80 -6.71 -8.01
CA GLN A 257 -18.91 -6.87 -7.06
C GLN A 257 -19.04 -5.64 -6.14
N MET A 258 -17.91 -5.12 -5.68
CA MET A 258 -17.87 -3.89 -4.87
C MET A 258 -18.39 -2.69 -5.65
N TYR A 259 -18.04 -2.56 -6.93
CA TYR A 259 -18.56 -1.51 -7.81
C TYR A 259 -20.08 -1.59 -7.97
N ASP A 260 -20.61 -2.78 -8.25
CA ASP A 260 -22.05 -2.99 -8.39
C ASP A 260 -22.79 -2.65 -7.09
N GLU A 261 -22.28 -3.09 -5.94
CA GLU A 261 -22.85 -2.80 -4.62
C GLU A 261 -22.81 -1.30 -4.30
N VAL A 262 -21.66 -0.65 -4.47
CA VAL A 262 -21.49 0.79 -4.17
C VAL A 262 -22.34 1.63 -5.11
N LYS A 263 -22.44 1.25 -6.38
CA LYS A 263 -23.30 1.91 -7.37
C LYS A 263 -24.77 1.79 -6.99
N GLU A 264 -25.23 0.61 -6.60
CA GLU A 264 -26.61 0.40 -6.13
C GLU A 264 -26.90 1.28 -4.89
N ARG A 265 -25.95 1.37 -3.96
CA ARG A 265 -26.07 2.25 -2.78
C ARG A 265 -26.19 3.72 -3.17
N VAL A 266 -25.44 4.19 -4.18
CA VAL A 266 -25.59 5.54 -4.72
C VAL A 266 -26.99 5.76 -5.31
N GLU A 267 -27.46 4.85 -6.16
CA GLU A 267 -28.77 4.93 -6.82
C GLU A 267 -29.92 4.96 -5.80
N LYS A 268 -29.80 4.16 -4.72
CA LYS A 268 -30.78 4.10 -3.62
C LYS A 268 -30.55 5.13 -2.53
N ARG A 269 -29.51 5.97 -2.64
CA ARG A 269 -29.09 6.97 -1.63
C ARG A 269 -28.84 6.36 -0.24
N ILE A 270 -28.28 5.15 -0.18
CA ILE A 270 -27.91 4.47 1.05
C ILE A 270 -26.57 5.04 1.54
N SER A 271 -26.58 5.67 2.70
CA SER A 271 -25.39 6.26 3.33
C SER A 271 -24.70 5.29 4.29
N VAL A 272 -23.46 5.63 4.65
CA VAL A 272 -22.70 5.09 5.79
C VAL A 272 -23.33 5.48 7.15
N THR A 273 -23.99 6.63 7.22
CA THR A 273 -24.59 7.19 8.45
C THR A 273 -26.01 7.68 8.19
N ASP A 274 -26.89 7.64 9.20
CA ASP A 274 -28.29 8.05 9.07
C ASP A 274 -28.44 9.52 8.64
N GLN A 275 -27.47 10.36 9.01
CA GLN A 275 -27.39 11.77 8.62
C GLN A 275 -25.94 12.17 8.35
N GLU A 276 -25.54 12.15 7.08
CA GLU A 276 -24.25 12.71 6.66
C GLU A 276 -24.31 14.24 6.78
N LYS A 277 -23.53 14.78 7.72
CA LYS A 277 -23.41 16.21 8.03
C LYS A 277 -22.08 16.80 7.58
N TYR A 278 -21.01 16.01 7.66
CA TYR A 278 -19.65 16.46 7.33
C TYR A 278 -18.95 15.42 6.47
N ARG A 279 -18.25 15.89 5.44
CA ARG A 279 -17.45 15.07 4.53
C ARG A 279 -15.98 15.41 4.73
N LEU A 280 -15.21 14.42 5.11
CA LEU A 280 -13.83 14.60 5.54
C LEU A 280 -12.85 13.94 4.57
N VAL A 281 -11.67 14.52 4.47
CA VAL A 281 -10.50 13.85 3.90
C VAL A 281 -9.58 13.38 5.03
N TRP A 282 -9.03 12.16 4.90
CA TRP A 282 -8.09 11.58 5.85
C TRP A 282 -6.66 11.62 5.33
N PHE A 283 -5.79 12.23 6.13
CA PHE A 283 -4.37 12.35 5.85
C PHE A 283 -3.51 11.47 6.74
N GLY A 284 -2.63 10.69 6.13
CA GLY A 284 -1.70 9.79 6.81
C GLY A 284 -2.18 8.34 6.89
N LEU A 285 -1.33 7.49 7.47
CA LEU A 285 -1.65 6.07 7.70
C LEU A 285 -2.81 5.94 8.68
N PRO A 286 -3.68 4.93 8.57
CA PRO A 286 -4.68 4.71 9.61
C PRO A 286 -4.01 4.16 10.88
N PRO A 287 -4.55 4.46 12.06
CA PRO A 287 -4.12 3.81 13.30
C PRO A 287 -4.64 2.37 13.28
N TRP A 288 -3.84 1.45 12.75
CA TRP A 288 -4.19 0.03 12.58
C TRP A 288 -4.64 -0.67 13.87
N PHE A 289 -4.17 -0.20 15.02
CA PHE A 289 -4.58 -0.67 16.34
C PHE A 289 -5.99 -0.19 16.76
N ASN A 290 -6.55 0.81 16.06
CA ASN A 290 -7.81 1.48 16.39
C ASN A 290 -8.56 1.98 15.13
N LEU A 291 -8.93 1.08 14.22
CA LEU A 291 -9.85 1.43 13.12
C LEU A 291 -11.28 1.77 13.60
N GLY A 292 -11.61 1.43 14.86
CA GLY A 292 -12.89 1.76 15.49
C GLY A 292 -13.20 3.25 15.58
N MET A 293 -12.19 4.11 15.47
CA MET A 293 -12.38 5.55 15.49
C MET A 293 -13.23 6.10 14.33
N PHE A 294 -13.27 5.40 13.18
CA PHE A 294 -14.12 5.82 12.07
C PHE A 294 -15.61 5.74 12.45
N ASN A 295 -16.00 4.75 13.27
CA ASN A 295 -17.36 4.67 13.81
C ASN A 295 -17.70 5.90 14.69
N TYR A 296 -16.71 6.47 15.40
CA TYR A 296 -16.92 7.66 16.21
C TYR A 296 -17.19 8.88 15.32
N LEU A 297 -16.42 9.07 14.25
CA LEU A 297 -16.69 10.11 13.26
C LEU A 297 -18.09 9.93 12.64
N GLU A 298 -18.43 8.71 12.23
CA GLU A 298 -19.73 8.38 11.64
C GLU A 298 -20.89 8.69 12.60
N SER A 299 -20.70 8.47 13.92
CA SER A 299 -21.70 8.80 14.95
C SER A 299 -21.96 10.29 15.12
N LEU A 300 -21.02 11.15 14.68
CA LEU A 300 -21.16 12.60 14.64
C LEU A 300 -21.76 13.08 13.31
N GLY A 301 -22.10 12.16 12.40
CA GLY A 301 -22.50 12.46 11.03
C GLY A 301 -21.32 12.81 10.12
N ALA A 302 -20.08 12.53 10.52
CA ALA A 302 -18.90 12.81 9.71
C ALA A 302 -18.42 11.54 8.98
N VAL A 303 -18.35 11.62 7.64
CA VAL A 303 -17.90 10.50 6.80
C VAL A 303 -16.59 10.90 6.13
N VAL A 304 -15.56 10.07 6.26
CA VAL A 304 -14.35 10.22 5.46
C VAL A 304 -14.62 9.66 4.06
N VAL A 305 -14.51 10.52 3.05
CA VAL A 305 -14.85 10.22 1.65
C VAL A 305 -13.63 10.10 0.75
N TYR A 306 -12.46 10.44 1.27
CA TYR A 306 -11.17 10.30 0.60
C TYR A 306 -10.05 10.06 1.61
N GLU A 307 -9.16 9.12 1.31
CA GLU A 307 -7.94 8.86 2.07
C GLU A 307 -6.74 9.18 1.18
N SER A 308 -5.75 9.87 1.73
CA SER A 308 -4.53 10.23 0.98
C SER A 308 -3.60 9.04 0.75
N ILE A 309 -3.55 8.07 1.66
CA ILE A 309 -2.61 6.93 1.61
C ILE A 309 -3.29 5.69 1.05
N TYR A 310 -2.53 4.92 0.28
CA TYR A 310 -2.96 3.73 -0.48
C TYR A 310 -3.96 4.01 -1.60
N ASN A 311 -4.32 5.28 -1.78
CA ASN A 311 -5.25 5.68 -2.81
C ASN A 311 -4.55 5.56 -4.15
N MET A 312 -5.14 4.78 -5.05
CA MET A 312 -4.53 4.52 -6.34
C MET A 312 -4.50 5.75 -7.26
N GLY A 313 -5.29 6.77 -6.93
CA GLY A 313 -5.48 7.98 -7.72
C GLY A 313 -6.23 7.70 -9.02
N ASP A 314 -5.85 8.42 -10.06
CA ASP A 314 -6.45 8.21 -11.38
C ASP A 314 -6.03 6.86 -11.95
N TRP A 315 -6.98 6.22 -12.61
CA TRP A 315 -6.68 5.06 -13.40
C TRP A 315 -5.93 5.47 -14.67
N VAL A 316 -4.80 4.82 -14.91
CA VAL A 316 -3.95 5.10 -16.06
C VAL A 316 -4.14 3.98 -17.08
N ASP A 317 -4.57 4.35 -18.29
CA ASP A 317 -4.62 3.39 -19.40
C ASP A 317 -3.20 3.10 -19.92
N LEU A 318 -2.94 1.82 -20.15
CA LEU A 318 -1.62 1.30 -20.50
C LEU A 318 -1.70 0.44 -21.75
N ASP A 319 -0.82 0.71 -22.71
CA ASP A 319 -0.58 -0.21 -23.81
C ASP A 319 0.21 -1.43 -23.28
N LEU A 320 -0.42 -2.59 -23.30
CA LEU A 320 0.15 -3.84 -22.82
C LEU A 320 0.91 -4.61 -23.91
N ALA A 321 1.13 -4.04 -25.10
CA ALA A 321 1.91 -4.67 -26.16
C ALA A 321 3.32 -5.07 -25.67
N ASN A 322 3.98 -4.17 -24.93
CA ASN A 322 5.19 -4.44 -24.18
C ASN A 322 4.90 -4.25 -22.66
N PRO A 323 4.74 -5.33 -21.88
CA PRO A 323 4.33 -5.23 -20.49
C PRO A 323 5.40 -4.61 -19.56
N LEU A 324 6.69 -4.71 -19.89
CA LEU A 324 7.74 -4.03 -19.13
C LEU A 324 7.68 -2.52 -19.35
N GLU A 325 7.52 -2.09 -20.60
CA GLU A 325 7.32 -0.66 -20.89
C GLU A 325 6.01 -0.16 -20.28
N ALA A 326 4.95 -0.97 -20.25
CA ALA A 326 3.70 -0.62 -19.57
C ALA A 326 3.89 -0.36 -18.07
N LEU A 327 4.75 -1.13 -17.37
CA LEU A 327 5.11 -0.87 -15.98
C LEU A 327 5.85 0.46 -15.82
N VAL A 328 6.81 0.74 -16.70
CA VAL A 328 7.54 2.03 -16.74
C VAL A 328 6.59 3.19 -16.97
N GLN A 329 5.71 3.09 -17.97
CA GLN A 329 4.74 4.12 -18.32
C GLN A 329 3.71 4.35 -17.21
N ARG A 330 3.29 3.31 -16.50
CA ARG A 330 2.41 3.46 -15.33
C ARG A 330 3.06 4.31 -14.26
N THR A 331 4.32 4.03 -13.96
CA THR A 331 5.12 4.77 -12.99
C THR A 331 5.26 6.22 -13.47
N TRP A 332 5.76 6.45 -14.68
CA TRP A 332 5.92 7.79 -15.24
C TRP A 332 4.61 8.62 -15.23
N LYS A 333 3.51 8.08 -15.78
CA LYS A 333 2.23 8.80 -15.82
C LYS A 333 1.71 9.15 -14.42
N LYS A 334 1.90 8.27 -13.43
CA LYS A 334 1.55 8.58 -12.04
C LYS A 334 2.43 9.68 -11.45
N ALA A 335 3.72 9.71 -11.81
CA ALA A 335 4.62 10.79 -11.41
C ALA A 335 4.18 12.14 -12.00
N VAL A 336 3.80 12.16 -13.29
CA VAL A 336 3.27 13.36 -13.96
C VAL A 336 1.99 13.86 -13.29
N ILE A 337 1.03 12.97 -13.02
CA ILE A 337 -0.22 13.32 -12.31
C ILE A 337 0.09 13.92 -10.94
N ALA A 338 0.99 13.30 -10.18
CA ALA A 338 1.38 13.79 -8.85
C ALA A 338 2.05 15.17 -8.91
N ASN A 339 2.93 15.39 -9.90
CA ASN A 339 3.58 16.68 -10.14
C ASN A 339 2.55 17.78 -10.46
N GLN A 340 1.63 17.51 -11.39
CA GLN A 340 0.58 18.46 -11.80
C GLN A 340 -0.40 18.81 -10.68
N ARG A 341 -0.70 17.84 -9.82
CA ARG A 341 -1.60 18.00 -8.68
C ARG A 341 -0.97 18.67 -7.46
N GLY A 342 0.27 19.12 -7.59
CA GLY A 342 1.02 19.81 -6.57
C GLY A 342 1.88 18.84 -5.75
N ALA A 343 3.17 18.81 -6.02
CA ALA A 343 4.15 18.12 -5.18
C ALA A 343 4.94 19.10 -4.29
N GLU A 344 4.51 20.36 -4.20
CA GLU A 344 5.19 21.43 -3.45
C GLU A 344 5.25 21.18 -1.95
N THR A 345 4.41 20.30 -1.41
CA THR A 345 4.50 19.86 -0.01
C THR A 345 5.73 18.98 0.27
N ARG A 346 6.45 18.56 -0.76
CA ARG A 346 7.73 17.88 -0.66
C ARG A 346 8.68 18.33 -1.77
N PRO A 347 9.19 19.57 -1.67
CA PRO A 347 9.84 20.22 -2.80
C PRO A 347 11.14 19.53 -3.23
N GLU A 348 11.76 18.78 -2.32
CA GLU A 348 13.04 18.09 -2.52
C GLU A 348 12.89 16.58 -2.81
N THR A 349 11.68 16.02 -2.81
CA THR A 349 11.52 14.57 -3.03
C THR A 349 11.39 14.24 -4.51
N CYS A 350 12.41 13.58 -5.05
CA CYS A 350 12.40 12.97 -6.39
C CYS A 350 11.70 11.60 -6.40
N GLU A 351 10.60 11.41 -5.66
CA GLU A 351 10.00 10.08 -5.45
C GLU A 351 8.54 10.04 -5.92
N LEU A 352 8.14 8.88 -6.43
CA LEU A 352 6.74 8.67 -6.79
C LEU A 352 5.80 8.69 -5.59
N SER A 353 4.66 9.34 -5.81
CA SER A 353 3.44 9.24 -5.00
C SER A 353 2.78 7.84 -5.06
N ALA A 354 3.52 6.76 -5.36
CA ALA A 354 2.96 5.47 -5.75
C ALA A 354 2.08 4.80 -4.67
N VAL A 355 2.14 5.28 -3.42
CA VAL A 355 1.38 4.77 -2.27
C VAL A 355 0.39 5.80 -1.71
N GLY A 356 -0.15 6.65 -2.58
CA GLY A 356 -1.18 7.63 -2.22
C GLY A 356 -0.95 8.98 -2.86
N ASN A 357 -2.02 9.69 -3.25
CA ASN A 357 -1.93 11.05 -3.77
C ASN A 357 -1.64 12.02 -2.61
N PHE A 358 -0.46 12.66 -2.63
CA PHE A 358 -0.06 13.61 -1.59
C PHE A 358 -0.62 15.02 -1.81
N THR A 359 -0.57 15.80 -0.74
CA THR A 359 -1.27 17.07 -0.46
C THR A 359 -0.78 18.26 -1.29
N GLY A 360 -0.77 18.15 -2.60
CA GLY A 360 -0.65 19.35 -3.41
C GLY A 360 -1.86 20.27 -3.27
N SER A 361 -1.63 21.57 -3.38
CA SER A 361 -2.70 22.56 -3.31
C SER A 361 -3.75 22.31 -4.40
N ASN A 362 -3.32 21.96 -5.62
CA ASN A 362 -4.23 21.63 -6.72
C ASN A 362 -5.08 20.39 -6.42
N LEU A 363 -4.48 19.31 -5.88
CA LEU A 363 -5.27 18.14 -5.44
C LEU A 363 -6.28 18.54 -4.37
N LEU A 364 -5.89 19.34 -3.38
CA LEU A 364 -6.80 19.75 -2.32
C LEU A 364 -7.99 20.54 -2.86
N GLU A 365 -7.76 21.46 -3.80
CA GLU A 365 -8.82 22.19 -4.49
C GLU A 365 -9.74 21.23 -5.26
N GLU A 366 -9.19 20.32 -6.07
CA GLU A 366 -9.95 19.28 -6.77
C GLU A 366 -10.79 18.45 -5.79
N LEU A 367 -10.22 18.02 -4.67
CA LEU A 367 -10.93 17.21 -3.68
C LEU A 367 -12.04 18.00 -2.97
N VAL A 368 -11.80 19.27 -2.63
CA VAL A 368 -12.82 20.13 -2.01
C VAL A 368 -14.02 20.28 -2.94
N GLU A 369 -13.79 20.52 -4.23
CA GLU A 369 -14.85 20.67 -5.22
C GLU A 369 -15.58 19.35 -5.52
N ASP A 370 -14.82 18.31 -5.88
CA ASP A 370 -15.39 17.05 -6.36
C ASP A 370 -16.02 16.21 -5.25
N PHE A 371 -15.37 16.17 -4.09
CA PHE A 371 -15.83 15.38 -2.95
C PHE A 371 -16.63 16.20 -1.95
N LYS A 372 -16.81 17.51 -2.18
CA LYS A 372 -17.60 18.42 -1.33
C LYS A 372 -17.14 18.36 0.12
N LEU A 373 -15.84 18.56 0.34
CA LEU A 373 -15.23 18.40 1.65
C LEU A 373 -15.60 19.56 2.59
N ASP A 374 -15.95 19.22 3.83
CA ASP A 374 -16.20 20.17 4.93
C ASP A 374 -14.99 20.33 5.86
N GLY A 375 -14.03 19.41 5.79
CA GLY A 375 -12.84 19.44 6.63
C GLY A 375 -11.85 18.31 6.35
N ALA A 376 -10.77 18.31 7.12
CA ALA A 376 -9.69 17.35 7.01
C ALA A 376 -9.31 16.80 8.39
N VAL A 377 -8.92 15.52 8.43
CA VAL A 377 -8.29 14.89 9.59
C VAL A 377 -6.84 14.60 9.24
N LEU A 378 -5.92 15.33 9.87
CA LEU A 378 -4.48 15.17 9.73
C LEU A 378 -3.95 14.22 10.80
N HIS A 379 -3.82 12.93 10.48
CA HIS A 379 -3.31 11.97 11.45
C HIS A 379 -1.79 12.03 11.55
N GLN A 380 -1.30 12.67 12.62
CA GLN A 380 0.12 12.74 12.93
C GLN A 380 0.65 11.35 13.33
N THR A 381 1.24 10.66 12.37
CA THR A 381 1.87 9.35 12.61
C THR A 381 3.29 9.56 13.10
N ARG A 382 3.51 9.64 14.42
CA ARG A 382 4.82 9.94 15.05
C ARG A 382 6.02 9.26 14.36
N SER A 383 5.88 7.98 14.00
CA SER A 383 6.99 7.20 13.45
C SER A 383 7.18 7.34 11.92
N CYS A 384 6.26 8.00 11.21
CA CYS A 384 6.34 8.20 9.76
C CYS A 384 6.64 9.66 9.42
N ARG A 385 7.94 9.99 9.28
CA ARG A 385 8.42 11.34 8.92
C ARG A 385 7.94 11.80 7.55
N ALA A 386 7.82 10.88 6.59
CA ALA A 386 7.36 11.21 5.25
C ALA A 386 5.91 11.70 5.22
N LEU A 387 5.07 11.23 6.14
CA LEU A 387 3.62 11.47 6.13
C LEU A 387 3.12 12.37 7.25
N SER A 388 3.99 12.74 8.20
CA SER A 388 3.59 13.57 9.35
C SER A 388 3.46 15.02 8.95
N PHE A 389 2.29 15.60 9.21
CA PHE A 389 2.03 17.03 9.05
C PHE A 389 2.51 17.81 10.28
N GLY A 390 3.14 18.97 10.07
CA GLY A 390 3.44 19.94 11.14
C GLY A 390 4.83 19.86 11.80
N HIS A 391 5.80 19.18 11.17
CA HIS A 391 7.16 18.93 11.71
C HIS A 391 7.16 18.08 13.00
N ILE A 392 8.26 17.33 13.18
CA ILE A 392 8.66 16.71 14.45
C ILE A 392 9.70 17.62 15.08
#